data_AF-A0A0D9QRZ6-F1
#
_entry.id   AF-A0A0D9QRZ6-F1
#
_cell.length_a   1.000
_cell.length_b   1.000
_cell.length_c   1.000
_cell.angle_alpha   90.00
_cell.angle_beta   90.00
_cell.angle_gamma   90.00
#
_symmetry.space_group_name_H-M   'P 1'
#
loop_
_entity.id
_entity.type
_entity.pdbx_description
1 polymer ?
#
loop_
_entity_poly.entity_id
_entity_poly.type
_entity_poly.pdbx_seq_one_letter_code
_entity_poly.pdbx_strand_id
1 'polypeptide(L)'
;MIPFFKIGIVLIRQVSKPISGYIKKKAIENKKFKSICIYCGKKYYFFEQYIQKKFYNANATNVNYSSYISETKSVNVGSELLGETIIFLVAALIIVAEYKRNSLKEAKKEMILNHKLETLKLQVLELQKENDEIMNVVFPNRKNVRDSRSFNITHSNFFKDIYNRIVGNPAEEQQAETERTEKDKVEG
;
A
#
# COMPACT_ATOMS: atom_id res chain seq x y z
N MET A 1 -2.74 9.88 13.90
CA MET A 1 -1.87 10.03 12.71
C MET A 1 -2.67 10.52 11.49
N ILE A 2 -3.23 11.74 11.54
CA ILE A 2 -3.99 12.39 10.45
C ILE A 2 -3.26 13.61 9.79
N PRO A 3 -2.12 14.15 10.30
CA PRO A 3 -1.61 15.44 9.79
C PRO A 3 -0.97 15.36 8.40
N PHE A 4 -0.32 14.26 8.04
CA PHE A 4 0.41 14.16 6.77
C PHE A 4 -0.49 14.08 5.53
N PHE A 5 -1.66 13.43 5.64
CA PHE A 5 -2.58 13.27 4.52
C PHE A 5 -3.20 14.61 4.08
N LYS A 6 -3.61 15.43 5.05
CA LYS A 6 -4.14 16.78 4.77
C LYS A 6 -3.08 17.69 4.13
N ILE A 7 -1.83 17.62 4.58
CA ILE A 7 -0.73 18.40 4.00
C ILE A 7 -0.40 17.91 2.58
N GLY A 8 -0.37 16.59 2.37
CA GLY A 8 -0.12 15.98 1.06
C GLY A 8 -1.13 16.46 0.02
N ILE A 9 -2.43 16.41 0.33
CA ILE A 9 -3.50 16.88 -0.57
C ILE A 9 -3.35 18.35 -0.96
N VAL A 10 -2.94 19.20 -0.03
CA VAL A 10 -2.76 20.64 -0.30
C VAL A 10 -1.52 20.88 -1.17
N LEU A 11 -0.41 20.18 -0.91
CA LEU A 11 0.81 20.27 -1.71
C LEU A 11 0.61 19.79 -3.14
N ILE A 12 -0.10 18.68 -3.32
CA ILE A 12 -0.51 18.19 -4.64
C ILE A 12 -1.25 19.28 -5.41
N ARG A 13 -2.21 19.94 -4.75
CA ARG A 13 -3.03 20.99 -5.37
C ARG A 13 -2.22 22.24 -5.71
N GLN A 14 -1.15 22.51 -4.97
CA GLN A 14 -0.27 23.68 -5.18
C GLN A 14 0.78 23.44 -6.27
N VAL A 15 1.34 22.24 -6.41
CA VAL A 15 2.27 21.90 -7.49
C VAL A 15 1.54 21.70 -8.82
N SER A 16 0.26 21.32 -8.78
CA SER A 16 -0.49 21.00 -10.00
C SER A 16 -0.90 22.22 -10.82
N LYS A 17 -1.19 23.37 -10.19
CA LYS A 17 -1.53 24.62 -10.90
C LYS A 17 -0.42 25.16 -11.82
N PRO A 18 0.85 25.27 -11.39
CA PRO A 18 1.92 25.74 -12.29
C PRO A 18 2.23 24.73 -13.40
N ILE A 19 2.17 23.43 -13.10
CA ILE A 19 2.40 22.37 -14.10
C ILE A 19 1.28 22.33 -15.15
N SER A 20 0.02 22.46 -14.75
CA SER A 20 -1.11 22.49 -15.68
C SER A 20 -1.02 23.69 -16.62
N GLY A 21 -0.58 24.84 -16.12
CA GLY A 21 -0.26 26.02 -16.93
C GLY A 21 0.81 25.78 -17.99
N TYR A 22 1.86 25.02 -17.65
CA TYR A 22 2.92 24.65 -18.61
C TYR A 22 2.43 23.66 -19.68
N ILE A 23 1.67 22.64 -19.27
CA ILE A 23 1.08 21.64 -20.17
C ILE A 23 0.08 22.31 -21.13
N LYS A 24 -0.70 23.27 -20.66
CA LYS A 24 -1.61 24.06 -21.49
C LYS A 24 -0.90 24.85 -22.58
N LYS A 25 0.22 25.51 -22.25
CA LYS A 25 1.06 26.22 -23.25
C LYS A 25 1.56 25.24 -24.32
N LYS A 26 2.07 24.08 -23.90
CA LYS A 26 2.56 23.03 -24.81
C LYS A 26 1.45 22.41 -25.67
N ALA A 27 0.22 22.35 -25.18
CA ALA A 27 -0.96 21.89 -25.94
C ALA A 27 -1.43 22.87 -27.00
N ILE A 28 -1.14 24.16 -26.85
CA ILE A 28 -1.40 25.16 -27.89
C ILE A 28 -0.34 25.04 -29.00
N GLU A 29 0.90 24.76 -28.63
CA GLU A 29 2.03 24.63 -29.56
C GLU A 29 1.98 23.35 -30.42
N ASN A 30 1.49 22.22 -29.88
CA ASN A 30 1.52 20.94 -30.58
C ASN A 30 0.12 20.32 -30.77
N LYS A 31 -0.32 20.18 -32.03
CA LYS A 31 -1.62 19.59 -32.41
C LYS A 31 -1.81 18.14 -31.92
N LYS A 32 -0.77 17.31 -31.92
CA LYS A 32 -0.84 15.92 -31.42
C LYS A 32 -1.11 15.91 -29.92
N PHE A 33 -0.41 16.78 -29.19
CA PHE A 33 -0.58 16.91 -27.75
C PHE A 33 -1.95 17.52 -27.39
N LYS A 34 -2.43 18.49 -28.17
CA LYS A 34 -3.78 19.03 -28.07
C LYS A 34 -4.85 17.93 -28.15
N SER A 35 -4.72 17.01 -29.11
CA SER A 35 -5.66 15.89 -29.27
C SER A 35 -5.69 14.96 -28.05
N ILE A 36 -4.55 14.72 -27.42
CA ILE A 36 -4.45 13.93 -26.19
C ILE A 36 -5.15 14.65 -25.03
N CYS A 37 -4.89 15.96 -24.85
CA CYS A 37 -5.58 16.75 -23.83
C CYS A 37 -7.10 16.78 -24.06
N ILE A 38 -7.56 16.90 -25.31
CA ILE A 38 -8.99 16.86 -25.64
C ILE A 38 -9.59 15.49 -25.28
N TYR A 39 -8.90 14.40 -25.63
CA TYR A 39 -9.35 13.05 -25.30
C TYR A 39 -9.48 12.86 -23.77
N CYS A 40 -8.46 13.26 -23.01
CA CYS A 40 -8.47 13.20 -21.54
C CYS A 40 -9.58 14.08 -20.95
N GLY A 41 -9.75 15.31 -21.44
CA GLY A 41 -10.81 16.21 -21.01
C GLY A 41 -12.20 15.65 -21.26
N LYS A 42 -12.45 15.09 -22.46
CA LYS A 42 -13.73 14.43 -22.78
C LYS A 42 -13.97 13.21 -21.89
N LYS A 43 -12.96 12.36 -21.69
CA LYS A 43 -13.02 11.20 -20.79
C LYS A 43 -13.38 11.59 -19.37
N TYR A 44 -12.81 12.67 -18.84
CA TYR A 44 -13.15 13.19 -17.52
C TYR A 44 -14.66 13.49 -17.41
N TYR A 45 -15.24 14.21 -18.37
CA TYR A 45 -16.68 14.51 -18.36
C TYR A 45 -17.57 13.27 -18.54
N PHE A 46 -17.12 12.27 -19.31
CA PHE A 46 -17.83 10.98 -19.38
C PHE A 46 -17.83 10.25 -18.03
N PHE A 47 -16.69 10.27 -17.34
CA PHE A 47 -16.55 9.66 -16.02
C PHE A 47 -17.39 10.38 -14.96
N GLU A 48 -17.38 11.71 -14.98
CA GLU A 48 -18.19 12.54 -14.09
C GLU A 48 -19.69 12.22 -14.27
N GLN A 49 -20.17 12.13 -15.51
CA GLN A 49 -21.55 11.72 -15.79
C GLN A 49 -21.85 10.28 -15.37
N TYR A 50 -20.90 9.36 -15.54
CA TYR A 50 -21.05 7.98 -15.10
C TYR A 50 -21.24 7.91 -13.58
N ILE A 51 -20.42 8.62 -12.81
CA ILE A 51 -20.57 8.71 -11.35
C ILE A 51 -21.90 9.35 -10.98
N GLN A 52 -22.21 10.50 -11.58
CA GLN A 52 -23.44 11.23 -11.27
C GLN A 52 -24.67 10.38 -11.57
N LYS A 53 -24.74 9.66 -12.68
CA LYS A 53 -25.87 8.78 -13.02
C LYS A 53 -25.95 7.53 -12.15
N LYS A 54 -24.80 7.03 -11.65
CA LYS A 54 -24.75 5.85 -10.78
C LYS A 54 -25.15 6.18 -9.34
N PHE A 55 -24.80 7.39 -8.86
CA PHE A 55 -25.06 7.81 -7.48
C PHE A 55 -26.30 8.68 -7.32
N TYR A 56 -26.61 9.55 -8.28
CA TYR A 56 -27.82 10.37 -8.31
C TYR A 56 -28.85 9.74 -9.25
N ASN A 57 -30.13 9.81 -8.86
CA ASN A 57 -31.26 9.21 -9.57
C ASN A 57 -31.19 9.45 -11.09
N ALA A 58 -31.20 8.37 -11.87
CA ALA A 58 -30.93 8.34 -13.31
C ALA A 58 -31.87 9.22 -14.15
N ASN A 59 -33.01 9.64 -13.59
CA ASN A 59 -34.08 10.36 -14.29
C ASN A 59 -33.90 11.90 -14.31
N ALA A 60 -32.97 12.48 -13.54
CA ALA A 60 -32.83 13.94 -13.43
C ALA A 60 -31.77 14.58 -14.34
N THR A 61 -30.90 13.79 -14.99
CA THR A 61 -29.73 14.31 -15.72
C THR A 61 -29.71 13.85 -17.18
N ASN A 62 -30.76 14.19 -17.92
CA ASN A 62 -30.82 14.05 -19.39
C ASN A 62 -30.24 15.28 -20.13
N VAL A 63 -29.27 15.97 -19.54
CA VAL A 63 -28.60 17.08 -20.22
C VAL A 63 -27.42 16.50 -20.98
N ASN A 64 -27.52 16.48 -22.32
CA ASN A 64 -26.45 16.08 -23.24
C ASN A 64 -25.25 17.05 -23.14
N TYR A 65 -24.49 16.99 -22.05
CA TYR A 65 -23.34 17.86 -21.80
C TYR A 65 -22.13 17.49 -22.67
N SER A 66 -22.07 16.21 -23.09
CA SER A 66 -20.94 15.62 -23.83
C SER A 66 -20.71 16.25 -25.21
N SER A 67 -21.77 16.73 -25.86
CA SER A 67 -21.67 17.25 -27.24
C SER A 67 -21.24 18.72 -27.33
N TYR A 68 -21.30 19.49 -26.23
CA TYR A 68 -21.13 20.96 -26.27
C TYR A 68 -19.97 21.49 -25.43
N ILE A 69 -18.98 20.66 -25.08
CA ILE A 69 -17.76 21.17 -24.49
C ILE A 69 -16.83 21.68 -25.60
N SER A 70 -16.60 23.00 -25.62
CA SER A 70 -15.66 23.63 -26.53
C SER A 70 -14.28 22.97 -26.44
N GLU A 71 -13.60 22.83 -27.57
CA GLU A 71 -12.27 22.24 -27.68
C GLU A 71 -11.30 22.88 -26.68
N THR A 72 -11.42 24.19 -26.47
CA THR A 72 -10.58 24.97 -25.54
C THR A 72 -10.81 24.60 -24.07
N LYS A 73 -12.06 24.31 -23.67
CA LYS A 73 -12.38 23.84 -22.32
C LYS A 73 -11.85 22.43 -22.08
N SER A 74 -12.00 21.54 -23.07
CA SER A 74 -11.45 20.17 -22.99
C SER A 74 -9.94 20.19 -22.81
N VAL A 75 -9.23 21.04 -23.57
CA VAL A 75 -7.77 21.17 -23.45
C VAL A 75 -7.38 21.66 -22.07
N ASN A 76 -8.09 22.64 -21.50
CA ASN A 76 -7.79 23.17 -20.18
C ASN A 76 -7.89 22.09 -19.08
N VAL A 77 -9.04 21.41 -19.02
CA VAL A 77 -9.27 20.36 -18.01
C VAL A 77 -8.34 19.16 -18.25
N GLY A 78 -8.15 18.75 -19.50
CA GLY A 78 -7.25 17.65 -19.84
C GLY A 78 -5.79 17.96 -19.50
N SER A 79 -5.35 19.20 -19.67
CA SER A 79 -3.98 19.63 -19.30
C SER A 79 -3.75 19.62 -17.79
N GLU A 80 -4.77 19.99 -17.01
CA GLU A 80 -4.73 19.96 -15.54
C GLU A 80 -4.68 18.54 -15.01
N LEU A 81 -5.57 17.68 -15.51
CA LEU A 81 -5.61 16.26 -15.13
C LEU A 81 -4.30 15.52 -15.49
N LEU A 82 -3.75 15.74 -16.68
CA LEU A 82 -2.49 15.12 -17.08
C LEU A 82 -1.32 15.59 -16.22
N GLY A 83 -1.28 16.88 -15.88
CA GLY A 83 -0.27 17.43 -15.00
C GLY A 83 -0.30 16.82 -13.60
N GLU A 84 -1.48 16.78 -13.02
CA GLU A 84 -1.72 16.11 -11.74
C GLU A 84 -1.29 14.64 -11.79
N THR A 85 -1.75 13.90 -12.80
CA THR A 85 -1.48 12.46 -12.94
C THR A 85 0.03 12.16 -13.01
N ILE A 86 0.79 12.96 -13.76
CA ILE A 86 2.25 12.78 -13.88
C ILE A 86 2.93 13.02 -12.52
N ILE A 87 2.58 14.10 -11.82
CA ILE A 87 3.16 14.42 -10.50
C ILE A 87 2.81 13.31 -9.51
N PHE A 88 1.55 12.88 -9.48
CA PHE A 88 1.08 11.80 -8.62
C PHE A 88 1.82 10.49 -8.89
N LEU A 89 2.02 10.13 -10.15
CA LEU A 89 2.71 8.90 -10.53
C LEU A 89 4.18 8.95 -10.08
N VAL A 90 4.87 10.07 -10.29
CA VAL A 90 6.25 10.25 -9.82
C VAL A 90 6.31 10.18 -8.28
N ALA A 91 5.40 10.87 -7.58
CA ALA A 91 5.35 10.84 -6.12
C ALA A 91 5.06 9.42 -5.58
N ALA A 92 4.11 8.70 -6.19
CA ALA A 92 3.78 7.33 -5.83
C ALA A 92 4.98 6.40 -6.02
N LEU A 93 5.71 6.53 -7.14
CA LEU A 93 6.93 5.74 -7.37
C LEU A 93 8.00 6.03 -6.33
N ILE A 94 8.22 7.30 -5.95
CA ILE A 94 9.18 7.66 -4.89
C ILE A 94 8.77 7.05 -3.56
N ILE A 95 7.49 7.12 -3.18
CA ILE A 95 6.98 6.54 -1.93
C ILE A 95 7.19 5.02 -1.92
N VAL A 96 6.86 4.33 -3.01
CA VAL A 96 7.07 2.88 -3.14
C VAL A 96 8.55 2.53 -3.06
N ALA A 97 9.43 3.31 -3.70
CA ALA A 97 10.87 3.13 -3.64
C ALA A 97 11.42 3.32 -2.22
N GLU A 98 10.99 4.37 -1.51
CA GLU A 98 11.35 4.62 -0.12
C GLU A 98 10.82 3.52 0.81
N TYR A 99 9.59 3.04 0.60
CA TYR A 99 9.04 1.92 1.36
C TYR A 99 9.88 0.65 1.16
N LYS A 100 10.20 0.29 -0.08
CA LYS A 100 11.08 -0.87 -0.39
C LYS A 100 12.45 -0.72 0.28
N ARG A 101 13.02 0.49 0.24
CA ARG A 101 14.30 0.79 0.89
C ARG A 101 14.21 0.70 2.41
N ASN A 102 13.13 1.18 3.01
CA ASN A 102 12.93 1.16 4.45
C ASN A 102 12.68 -0.25 4.97
N SER A 103 11.89 -1.06 4.25
CA SER A 103 11.64 -2.47 4.58
C SER A 103 12.93 -3.29 4.63
N LEU A 104 13.87 -3.06 3.70
CA LEU A 104 15.18 -3.73 3.74
C LEU A 104 16.01 -3.32 4.96
N LYS A 105 15.93 -2.05 5.39
CA LYS A 105 16.60 -1.58 6.62
C LYS A 105 15.95 -2.19 7.87
N GLU A 106 14.64 -2.31 7.87
CA GLU A 106 13.88 -2.90 8.97
C GLU A 106 14.19 -4.39 9.12
N ALA A 107 14.21 -5.16 8.03
CA ALA A 107 14.63 -6.57 8.05
C ALA A 107 16.04 -6.79 8.61
N LYS A 108 16.99 -5.89 8.28
CA LYS A 108 18.34 -5.94 8.87
C LYS A 108 18.34 -5.63 10.36
N LYS A 109 17.53 -4.66 10.81
CA LYS A 109 17.39 -4.34 12.24
C LYS A 109 16.74 -5.49 13.00
N GLU A 110 15.71 -6.11 12.43
CA GLU A 110 15.07 -7.30 13.01
C GLU A 110 16.05 -8.46 13.14
N MET A 111 16.89 -8.72 12.14
CA MET A 111 17.92 -9.75 12.22
C MET A 111 18.92 -9.49 13.37
N ILE A 112 19.39 -8.25 13.51
CA ILE A 112 20.31 -7.86 14.60
C ILE A 112 19.62 -7.99 15.97
N LEU A 113 18.35 -7.59 16.06
CA LEU A 113 17.58 -7.67 17.29
C LEU A 113 17.33 -9.13 17.70
N ASN A 114 16.96 -9.98 16.75
CA ASN A 114 16.76 -11.42 16.97
C ASN A 114 18.05 -12.09 17.45
N HIS A 115 19.19 -11.75 16.85
CA HIS A 115 20.48 -12.26 17.30
C HIS A 115 20.79 -11.85 18.75
N LYS A 116 20.58 -10.57 19.10
CA LYS A 116 20.75 -10.09 20.48
C LYS A 116 19.82 -10.80 21.48
N LEU A 117 18.56 -11.01 21.09
CA LEU A 117 17.59 -11.74 21.92
C LEU A 117 18.01 -13.18 22.14
N GLU A 118 18.53 -13.85 21.11
CA GLU A 118 19.06 -15.21 21.20
C GLU A 118 20.27 -15.27 22.14
N THR A 119 21.23 -14.35 22.00
CA THR A 119 22.37 -14.27 22.92
C THR A 119 21.95 -14.05 24.36
N LEU A 120 21.00 -13.15 24.63
CA LEU A 120 20.47 -12.91 25.98
C LEU A 120 19.76 -14.15 26.53
N LYS A 121 18.98 -14.87 25.71
CA LYS A 121 18.35 -16.13 26.13
C LYS A 121 19.40 -17.17 26.54
N LEU A 122 20.48 -17.31 25.77
CA LEU A 122 21.57 -18.23 26.10
C LEU A 122 22.26 -17.85 27.41
N GLN A 123 22.59 -16.56 27.61
CA GLN A 123 23.19 -16.08 28.86
C GLN A 123 22.27 -16.31 30.07
N VAL A 124 20.97 -16.09 29.92
CA VAL A 124 19.99 -16.36 30.98
C VAL A 124 19.96 -17.86 31.29
N LEU A 125 19.95 -18.74 30.29
CA LEU A 125 19.97 -20.19 30.49
C LEU A 125 21.26 -20.67 31.17
N GLU A 126 22.40 -20.08 30.82
CA GLU A 126 23.70 -20.38 31.44
C GLU A 126 23.72 -19.98 32.91
N LEU A 127 23.37 -18.72 33.22
CA LEU A 127 23.24 -18.25 34.61
C LEU A 127 22.22 -19.05 35.41
N GLN A 128 21.15 -19.49 34.75
CA GLN A 128 20.13 -20.35 35.34
C GLN A 128 20.71 -21.73 35.70
N LYS A 129 21.51 -22.32 34.82
CA LYS A 129 22.18 -23.59 35.05
C LYS A 129 23.19 -23.47 36.20
N GLU A 130 24.03 -22.44 36.20
CA GLU A 130 24.98 -22.17 37.30
C GLU A 130 24.26 -22.02 38.65
N ASN A 131 23.16 -21.27 38.70
CA ASN A 131 22.36 -21.15 39.91
C ASN A 131 21.78 -22.49 40.37
N ASP A 132 21.33 -23.35 39.44
CA ASP A 132 20.78 -24.66 39.78
C ASP A 132 21.88 -25.60 40.30
N GLU A 133 23.09 -25.54 39.72
CA GLU A 133 24.27 -26.27 40.21
C GLU A 133 24.65 -25.84 41.64
N ILE A 134 24.74 -24.53 41.90
CA ILE A 134 25.03 -23.99 43.24
C ILE A 134 23.92 -24.38 44.23
N MET A 135 22.66 -24.25 43.84
CA MET A 135 21.52 -24.59 44.70
C MET A 135 21.48 -26.06 45.09
N ASN A 136 21.85 -26.97 44.17
CA ASN A 136 21.94 -28.39 44.48
C ASN A 136 23.05 -28.69 45.51
N VAL A 137 24.15 -27.95 45.48
CA VAL A 137 25.25 -28.09 46.45
C VAL A 137 24.85 -27.52 47.83
N VAL A 138 24.18 -26.37 47.87
CA VAL A 138 23.86 -25.68 49.14
C VAL A 138 22.59 -26.22 49.80
N PHE A 139 21.57 -26.61 49.02
CA PHE A 139 20.26 -27.05 49.51
C PHE A 139 19.73 -28.28 48.75
N PRO A 140 20.17 -29.51 49.08
CA PRO A 140 19.86 -30.71 48.30
C PRO A 140 18.36 -31.08 48.24
N ASN A 141 17.53 -30.55 49.14
CA ASN A 141 16.09 -30.86 49.24
C ASN A 141 15.15 -29.73 48.82
N ARG A 142 15.63 -28.64 48.20
CA ARG A 142 14.79 -27.51 47.76
C ARG A 142 14.81 -27.38 46.23
N LYS A 143 13.66 -27.60 45.59
CA LYS A 143 13.50 -27.37 44.14
C LYS A 143 13.18 -25.91 43.85
N ASN A 144 13.85 -25.35 42.85
CA ASN A 144 13.62 -23.98 42.40
C ASN A 144 12.38 -23.95 41.46
N VAL A 145 11.34 -23.19 41.81
CA VAL A 145 10.12 -23.05 40.97
C VAL A 145 10.31 -21.83 40.08
N ARG A 146 10.52 -22.05 38.78
CA ARG A 146 10.67 -20.96 37.79
C ARG A 146 9.38 -20.76 37.00
N ASP A 147 9.01 -19.50 36.84
CA ASP A 147 7.79 -19.05 36.18
C ASP A 147 8.05 -18.95 34.66
N SER A 148 7.56 -19.92 33.88
CA SER A 148 7.77 -19.99 32.42
C SER A 148 6.78 -19.12 31.65
N ARG A 149 6.94 -17.80 31.75
CA ARG A 149 6.12 -16.85 30.97
C ARG A 149 6.58 -16.84 29.51
N SER A 150 5.82 -17.49 28.63
CA SER A 150 6.01 -17.41 27.18
C SER A 150 5.35 -16.14 26.63
N PHE A 151 6.19 -15.18 26.21
CA PHE A 151 5.71 -14.01 25.48
C PHE A 151 5.71 -14.33 23.98
N ASN A 152 4.54 -14.71 23.44
CA ASN A 152 4.33 -14.75 22.00
C ASN A 152 4.01 -13.33 21.51
N ILE A 153 4.95 -12.72 20.79
CA ILE A 153 4.76 -11.40 20.17
C ILE A 153 4.54 -11.65 18.68
N THR A 154 3.28 -11.55 18.25
CA THR A 154 2.91 -11.59 16.84
C THR A 154 3.21 -10.23 16.20
N HIS A 155 4.29 -10.15 15.42
CA HIS A 155 4.57 -8.98 14.58
C HIS A 155 3.69 -9.03 13.33
N SER A 156 2.60 -8.26 13.30
CA SER A 156 1.80 -8.06 12.08
C SER A 156 2.36 -6.87 11.30
N ASN A 157 2.95 -7.16 10.13
CA ASN A 157 3.36 -6.14 9.19
C ASN A 157 2.14 -5.70 8.37
N PHE A 158 1.38 -4.72 8.86
CA PHE A 158 0.15 -4.17 8.25
C PHE A 158 0.24 -3.97 6.72
N PHE A 159 1.38 -3.49 6.22
CA PHE A 159 1.59 -3.27 4.79
C PHE A 159 1.89 -4.55 4.00
N LYS A 160 2.49 -5.57 4.64
CA LYS A 160 2.68 -6.89 4.03
C LYS A 160 1.34 -7.59 3.83
N ASP A 161 0.43 -7.47 4.80
CA ASP A 161 -0.92 -8.02 4.69
C ASP A 161 -1.73 -7.33 3.58
N ILE A 162 -1.61 -6.01 3.45
CA ILE A 162 -2.22 -5.25 2.34
C ILE A 162 -1.63 -5.68 0.99
N TYR A 163 -0.31 -5.83 0.89
CA TYR A 163 0.35 -6.27 -0.34
C TYR A 163 -0.10 -7.67 -0.75
N ASN A 164 -0.06 -8.63 0.17
CA ASN A 164 -0.47 -10.01 -0.09
C ASN A 164 -1.95 -10.12 -0.46
N ARG A 165 -2.81 -9.30 0.15
CA ARG A 165 -4.25 -9.25 -0.17
C ARG A 165 -4.55 -8.64 -1.54
N ILE A 166 -3.73 -7.70 -2.01
CA ILE A 166 -3.92 -7.04 -3.31
C ILE A 166 -3.28 -7.85 -4.45
N VAL A 167 -2.11 -8.43 -4.21
CA VAL A 167 -1.35 -9.17 -5.24
C VAL A 167 -1.82 -10.62 -5.37
N GLY A 168 -2.56 -11.14 -4.38
CA GLY A 168 -2.99 -12.53 -4.36
C GLY A 168 -1.80 -13.42 -4.04
N ASN A 169 -1.88 -14.16 -2.94
CA ASN A 169 -0.86 -15.15 -2.63
C ASN A 169 -1.09 -16.35 -3.57
N PRO A 170 -0.14 -16.73 -4.45
CA PRO A 170 -0.29 -17.90 -5.32
C PRO A 170 -0.41 -19.23 -4.55
N ALA A 171 -0.23 -19.20 -3.23
CA ALA A 171 -0.39 -20.36 -2.34
C ALA A 171 -1.85 -20.73 -2.06
N GLU A 172 -2.83 -19.82 -2.21
CA GLU A 172 -4.26 -20.15 -2.00
C GLU A 172 -4.89 -20.83 -3.23
N GLU A 173 -4.36 -20.60 -4.44
CA GLU A 173 -4.84 -21.27 -5.65
C GLU A 173 -4.48 -22.76 -5.67
N GLN A 174 -3.32 -23.15 -5.11
CA GLN A 174 -2.87 -24.55 -5.11
C GLN A 174 -3.67 -25.45 -4.14
N GLN A 175 -4.21 -24.91 -3.04
CA GLN A 175 -5.04 -25.68 -2.11
C GLN A 175 -6.48 -25.88 -2.63
N ALA A 176 -7.04 -24.89 -3.33
CA ALA A 176 -8.38 -24.99 -3.92
C ALA A 176 -8.43 -25.96 -5.13
N GLU A 177 -7.34 -26.09 -5.89
CA GLU A 177 -7.27 -27.01 -7.04
C GLU A 177 -7.02 -28.47 -6.59
N THR A 178 -6.30 -28.67 -5.47
CA THR A 178 -6.08 -30.00 -4.88
C THR A 178 -7.37 -30.57 -4.26
N GLU A 179 -8.15 -29.75 -3.56
CA GLU A 179 -9.45 -30.17 -2.99
C GLU A 179 -10.52 -30.49 -4.06
N ARG A 180 -10.50 -29.81 -5.21
CA ARG A 180 -11.40 -30.15 -6.33
C ARG A 180 -11.02 -31.48 -6.99
N THR A 181 -9.73 -31.71 -7.19
CA THR A 181 -9.23 -32.94 -7.82
C THR A 181 -9.45 -34.18 -6.94
N GLU A 182 -9.45 -34.02 -5.61
CA GLU A 182 -9.71 -35.11 -4.67
C GLU A 182 -11.20 -35.44 -4.54
N LYS A 183 -12.11 -34.45 -4.67
CA LYS A 183 -13.56 -34.68 -4.68
C LYS A 183 -14.06 -35.38 -5.95
N ASP A 184 -13.53 -35.02 -7.12
CA ASP A 184 -13.90 -35.66 -8.39
C ASP A 184 -13.42 -37.12 -8.49
N LYS A 185 -12.49 -37.54 -7.63
CA LYS A 185 -11.96 -38.92 -7.58
C LYS A 185 -12.72 -39.85 -6.63
N VAL A 186 -13.62 -39.31 -5.80
CA VAL A 186 -14.40 -40.06 -4.78
C VAL A 186 -15.85 -40.28 -5.22
N GLU A 187 -16.36 -39.50 -6.19
CA GLU A 187 -17.72 -39.63 -6.74
C GLU A 187 -17.78 -40.23 -8.17
N GLY A 188 -16.67 -40.78 -8.68
CA GLY A 188 -16.58 -41.44 -9.99
C GLY A 188 -16.52 -42.96 -9.92
#